data_AF-A0A847E643-F1
#
_entry.id   AF-A0A847E643-F1
#
_cell.length_a   1.000
_cell.length_b   1.000
_cell.length_c   1.000
_cell.angle_alpha   90.00
_cell.angle_beta   90.00
_cell.angle_gamma   90.00
#
_symmetry.space_group_name_H-M   'P 1'
#
loop_
_entity.id
_entity.type
_entity.pdbx_description
1 polymer ?
#
loop_
_entity_poly.entity_id
_entity_poly.type
_entity_poly.pdbx_seq_one_letter_code
_entity_poly.pdbx_strand_id
1 'polypeptide(L)'
;MKKKTKITLPDRSIYFKGLLLLVCNDGTIHEKERAMMLRVGKLLDFEQRFCEKTIAKALQNNLISAEMPKFSNSDVAKYFIRDGIRLALADGHFHVKENDFLKRVAKHHGLEDIWYEQTIQSITDEMASSLISSLEAENLDY
;
A
#
# COMPACT_ATOMS: atom_id res chain seq x y z
N MET A 1 15.73 -4.83 18.30
CA MET A 1 14.80 -3.76 17.86
C MET A 1 15.13 -3.39 16.42
N LYS A 2 14.17 -3.45 15.48
CA LYS A 2 14.41 -3.00 14.09
C LYS A 2 14.72 -1.50 14.09
N LYS A 3 15.83 -1.09 13.48
CA LYS A 3 16.22 0.33 13.34
C LYS A 3 15.12 1.03 12.54
N LYS A 4 14.52 2.09 13.10
CA LYS A 4 13.50 2.87 12.39
C LYS A 4 14.18 3.76 11.35
N THR A 5 13.75 3.63 10.09
CA THR A 5 14.16 4.56 9.03
C THR A 5 13.48 5.91 9.23
N LYS A 6 14.24 6.99 9.15
CA LYS A 6 13.71 8.36 9.23
C LYS A 6 13.13 8.74 7.87
N ILE A 7 11.89 9.21 7.85
CA ILE A 7 11.20 9.73 6.66
C ILE A 7 11.17 11.26 6.69
N THR A 8 11.38 11.90 5.54
CA THR A 8 11.31 13.36 5.41
C THR A 8 9.87 13.85 5.29
N LEU A 9 9.61 15.13 5.58
CA LEU A 9 8.26 15.70 5.43
C LEU A 9 7.73 15.63 3.97
N PRO A 10 8.55 15.91 2.93
CA PRO A 10 8.14 15.70 1.54
C PRO A 10 7.81 14.24 1.23
N ASP A 11 8.64 13.29 1.69
CA ASP A 11 8.41 11.87 1.44
C ASP A 11 7.09 11.38 2.04
N ARG A 12 6.67 11.89 3.21
CA ARG A 12 5.35 11.56 3.79
C ARG A 12 4.21 11.91 2.83
N SER A 13 4.29 13.08 2.20
CA SER A 13 3.29 13.55 1.24
C SER A 13 3.30 12.72 -0.04
N ILE A 14 4.49 12.37 -0.54
CA ILE A 14 4.68 11.50 -1.71
C ILE A 14 4.13 10.09 -1.42
N TYR A 15 4.39 9.57 -0.23
CA TYR A 15 3.93 8.25 0.21
C TYR A 15 2.41 8.17 0.22
N PHE A 16 1.76 9.13 0.90
CA PHE A 16 0.30 9.15 1.00
C PHE A 16 -0.36 9.36 -0.37
N LYS A 17 0.16 10.29 -1.19
CA LYS A 17 -0.34 10.52 -2.55
C LYS A 17 -0.15 9.31 -3.47
N GLY A 18 0.99 8.63 -3.38
CA GLY A 18 1.27 7.45 -4.19
C GLY A 18 0.33 6.29 -3.88
N LEU A 19 0.00 6.06 -2.61
CA LEU A 19 -0.99 5.04 -2.23
C LEU A 19 -2.40 5.46 -2.60
N LEU A 20 -2.70 6.76 -2.52
CA LEU A 20 -3.99 7.28 -2.96
C LEU A 20 -4.19 7.09 -4.48
N LEU A 21 -3.14 7.32 -5.27
CA LEU A 21 -3.14 7.03 -6.72
C LEU A 21 -3.40 5.56 -7.01
N LEU A 22 -2.85 4.65 -6.19
CA LEU A 22 -3.04 3.21 -6.32
C LEU A 22 -4.52 2.84 -6.15
N VAL A 23 -5.15 3.23 -5.03
CA VAL A 23 -6.56 2.92 -4.72
C VAL A 23 -7.59 3.68 -5.57
N CYS A 24 -7.20 4.78 -6.21
CA CYS A 24 -8.14 5.55 -7.05
C CYS A 24 -8.15 5.05 -8.50
N ASN A 25 -7.26 4.11 -8.87
CA ASN A 25 -7.02 3.75 -10.26
C ASN A 25 -8.18 2.97 -10.91
N ASP A 26 -8.97 2.26 -10.12
CA ASP A 26 -10.20 1.56 -10.54
C ASP A 26 -11.46 2.43 -10.45
N GLY A 27 -11.34 3.65 -9.90
CA GLY A 27 -12.43 4.60 -9.69
C GLY A 27 -13.29 4.34 -8.46
N THR A 28 -12.96 3.35 -7.62
CA THR A 28 -13.74 2.99 -6.42
C THR A 28 -12.83 2.62 -5.26
N ILE A 29 -12.95 3.30 -4.11
CA ILE A 29 -12.19 2.93 -2.90
C ILE A 29 -13.11 2.12 -1.98
N HIS A 30 -12.77 0.86 -1.74
CA HIS A 30 -13.48 -0.03 -0.83
C HIS A 30 -13.27 0.37 0.65
N GLU A 31 -14.16 -0.07 1.54
CA GLU A 31 -14.11 0.29 2.96
C GLU A 31 -12.79 -0.13 3.63
N LYS A 32 -12.27 -1.32 3.30
CA LYS A 32 -10.99 -1.82 3.81
C LYS A 32 -9.81 -0.94 3.37
N GLU A 33 -9.77 -0.57 2.10
CA GLU A 33 -8.74 0.33 1.55
C GLU A 33 -8.81 1.72 2.18
N ARG A 34 -10.03 2.25 2.35
CA ARG A 34 -10.26 3.52 3.07
C ARG A 34 -9.74 3.45 4.50
N ALA A 35 -10.04 2.38 5.23
CA ALA A 35 -9.56 2.18 6.58
C ALA A 35 -8.02 2.10 6.65
N MET A 36 -7.40 1.38 5.71
CA MET A 36 -5.94 1.32 5.58
C MET A 36 -5.33 2.68 5.25
N MET A 37 -5.91 3.44 4.33
CA MET A 37 -5.45 4.79 3.98
C MET A 37 -5.53 5.75 5.16
N LEU A 38 -6.63 5.75 5.93
CA LEU A 38 -6.73 6.54 7.15
C LEU A 38 -5.68 6.15 8.20
N ARG A 39 -5.42 4.84 8.33
CA ARG A 39 -4.37 4.32 9.23
C ARG A 39 -2.98 4.78 8.79
N VAL A 40 -2.65 4.69 7.50
CA VAL A 40 -1.39 5.18 6.94
C VAL A 40 -1.24 6.68 7.15
N GLY A 41 -2.29 7.47 6.89
CA GLY A 41 -2.30 8.91 7.12
C GLY A 41 -1.92 9.26 8.57
N LYS A 42 -2.52 8.57 9.55
CA LYS A 42 -2.19 8.74 10.97
C LYS A 42 -0.74 8.34 11.29
N LEU A 43 -0.22 7.26 10.69
CA LEU A 43 1.18 6.83 10.88
C LEU A 43 2.19 7.81 10.28
N LEU A 44 1.80 8.52 9.22
CA LEU A 44 2.58 9.58 8.59
C LEU A 44 2.37 10.96 9.26
N ASP A 45 1.63 11.02 10.37
CA ASP A 45 1.39 12.23 11.17
C ASP A 45 0.52 13.28 10.45
N PHE A 46 -0.40 12.83 9.59
CA PHE A 46 -1.42 13.68 8.99
C PHE A 46 -2.67 13.75 9.86
N GLU A 47 -3.33 14.91 9.84
CA GLU A 47 -4.62 15.10 10.52
C GLU A 47 -5.70 14.22 9.88
N GLN A 48 -6.50 13.55 10.70
CA GLN A 48 -7.56 12.65 10.22
C GLN A 48 -8.52 13.35 9.25
N ARG A 49 -8.99 14.57 9.58
CA ARG A 49 -9.90 15.34 8.72
C ARG A 49 -9.27 15.69 7.37
N PHE A 50 -7.96 15.90 7.33
CA PHE A 50 -7.22 16.12 6.10
C PHE A 50 -7.23 14.85 5.23
N CYS A 51 -6.94 13.69 5.82
CA CYS A 51 -6.95 12.41 5.12
C CYS A 51 -8.34 12.09 4.53
N GLU A 52 -9.40 12.22 5.34
CA GLU A 52 -10.78 11.96 4.90
C GLU A 52 -11.19 12.85 3.72
N LYS A 53 -10.91 14.15 3.81
CA LYS A 53 -11.20 15.10 2.72
C LYS A 53 -10.38 14.79 1.47
N THR A 54 -9.12 14.40 1.62
CA THR A 54 -8.23 14.10 0.50
C THR A 54 -8.68 12.85 -0.24
N ILE A 55 -9.04 11.79 0.49
CA ILE A 55 -9.60 10.56 -0.08
C ILE A 55 -10.90 10.84 -0.84
N ALA A 56 -11.83 11.59 -0.21
CA ALA A 56 -13.10 11.93 -0.85
C ALA A 56 -12.93 12.77 -2.13
N LYS A 57 -11.97 13.70 -2.14
CA LYS A 57 -11.67 14.54 -3.32
C LYS A 57 -10.96 13.77 -4.43
N ALA A 58 -10.14 12.78 -4.09
CA ALA A 58 -9.41 11.97 -5.07
C ALA A 58 -10.35 11.15 -5.95
N LEU A 59 -11.42 10.59 -5.36
CA LEU A 59 -12.50 9.92 -6.08
C LEU A 59 -13.25 10.85 -7.05
N GLN A 60 -13.37 12.14 -6.71
CA GLN A 60 -14.11 13.12 -7.51
C GLN A 60 -13.28 13.74 -8.63
N ASN A 61 -11.95 13.73 -8.51
CA ASN A 61 -11.04 14.37 -9.45
C ASN A 61 -10.12 13.33 -10.08
N ASN A 62 -10.37 12.98 -11.35
CA ASN A 62 -9.47 12.19 -12.22
C ASN A 62 -8.14 12.92 -12.56
N LEU A 63 -7.73 13.90 -11.75
CA LEU A 63 -6.67 14.87 -12.03
C LEU A 63 -5.53 14.81 -11.02
N ILE A 64 -5.39 13.74 -10.23
CA ILE A 64 -4.13 13.53 -9.54
C ILE A 64 -3.11 13.20 -10.63
N SER A 65 -2.23 14.17 -10.92
CA SER A 65 -1.11 13.97 -11.83
C SER A 65 -0.37 12.69 -11.41
N ALA A 66 -0.30 11.73 -12.33
CA ALA A 66 0.31 10.42 -12.11
C ALA A 66 1.84 10.51 -12.11
N GLU A 67 2.38 11.45 -11.33
CA GLU A 67 3.81 11.52 -11.10
C GLU A 67 4.24 10.31 -10.28
N MET A 68 5.28 9.65 -10.76
CA MET A 68 5.82 8.46 -10.13
C MET A 68 6.39 8.81 -8.75
N PRO A 69 6.01 8.09 -7.68
CA PRO A 69 6.54 8.33 -6.34
C PRO A 69 8.07 8.25 -6.31
N LYS A 70 8.72 9.40 -6.09
CA LYS A 70 10.17 9.51 -5.97
C LYS A 70 10.56 9.85 -4.54
N PHE A 71 11.00 8.84 -3.82
CA PHE A 71 11.47 8.97 -2.45
C PHE A 71 12.94 9.37 -2.36
N SER A 72 13.29 10.08 -1.30
CA SER A 72 14.69 10.43 -0.99
C SER A 72 15.53 9.25 -0.51
N ASN A 73 14.88 8.14 -0.11
CA ASN A 73 15.52 6.98 0.50
C ASN A 73 14.91 5.67 -0.04
N SER A 74 15.76 4.74 -0.46
CA SER A 74 15.36 3.42 -0.97
C SER A 74 14.56 2.59 0.04
N ASP A 75 14.86 2.69 1.35
CA ASP A 75 14.08 2.00 2.38
C ASP A 75 12.64 2.52 2.46
N VAL A 76 12.43 3.82 2.27
CA VAL A 76 11.08 4.42 2.21
C VAL A 76 10.33 3.89 0.98
N ALA A 77 11.02 3.77 -0.16
CA ALA A 77 10.43 3.16 -1.37
C ALA A 77 10.05 1.69 -1.13
N LYS A 78 10.88 0.90 -0.44
CA LYS A 78 10.57 -0.48 -0.09
C LYS A 78 9.35 -0.57 0.83
N TYR A 79 9.24 0.29 1.83
CA TYR A 79 8.05 0.33 2.69
C TYR A 79 6.79 0.72 1.91
N PHE A 80 6.90 1.73 1.05
CA PHE A 80 5.81 2.15 0.17
C PHE A 80 5.30 0.99 -0.70
N ILE A 81 6.21 0.25 -1.32
CA ILE A 81 5.86 -0.89 -2.18
C ILE A 81 5.18 -1.99 -1.36
N ARG A 82 5.69 -2.32 -0.18
CA ARG A 82 5.09 -3.34 0.69
C ARG A 82 3.69 -2.96 1.15
N ASP A 83 3.49 -1.71 1.54
CA ASP A 83 2.17 -1.23 1.93
C ASP A 83 1.23 -1.14 0.71
N GLY A 84 1.75 -0.76 -0.45
CA GLY A 84 1.02 -0.77 -1.72
C GLY A 84 0.52 -2.16 -2.10
N ILE A 85 1.38 -3.19 -2.02
CA ILE A 85 0.98 -4.59 -2.27
C ILE A 85 -0.10 -5.03 -1.28
N ARG A 86 0.07 -4.74 0.02
CA ARG A 86 -0.94 -5.10 1.03
C ARG A 86 -2.29 -4.43 0.78
N LEU A 87 -2.24 -3.18 0.34
CA LEU A 87 -3.43 -2.39 0.09
C LEU A 87 -4.13 -2.85 -1.19
N ALA A 88 -3.40 -3.15 -2.27
CA ALA A 88 -3.94 -3.75 -3.49
C ALA A 88 -4.41 -5.21 -3.33
N LEU A 89 -4.07 -5.87 -2.22
CA LEU A 89 -4.59 -7.20 -1.86
C LEU A 89 -5.76 -7.14 -0.86
N ALA A 90 -6.13 -5.95 -0.36
CA ALA A 90 -7.06 -5.81 0.75
C ALA A 90 -8.50 -6.20 0.40
N ASP A 91 -8.87 -6.04 -0.88
CA ASP A 91 -10.14 -6.45 -1.46
C ASP A 91 -10.13 -7.89 -2.02
N GLY A 92 -8.97 -8.55 -1.97
CA GLY A 92 -8.75 -9.91 -2.45
C GLY A 92 -8.31 -10.02 -3.91
N HIS A 93 -8.16 -8.91 -4.65
CA HIS A 93 -7.78 -8.93 -6.07
C HIS A 93 -6.63 -7.99 -6.37
N PHE A 94 -5.45 -8.53 -6.64
CA PHE A 94 -4.34 -7.70 -7.10
C PHE A 94 -4.48 -7.39 -8.60
N HIS A 95 -4.96 -6.20 -8.95
CA HIS A 95 -5.21 -5.85 -10.34
C HIS A 95 -3.91 -5.62 -11.13
N VAL A 96 -3.93 -5.99 -12.42
CA VAL A 96 -2.76 -5.85 -13.32
C VAL A 96 -2.22 -4.41 -13.33
N LYS A 97 -3.09 -3.40 -13.35
CA LYS A 97 -2.67 -1.98 -13.38
C LYS A 97 -1.97 -1.54 -12.09
N GLU A 98 -2.40 -2.05 -10.95
CA GLU A 98 -1.79 -1.76 -9.65
C GLU A 98 -0.43 -2.42 -9.53
N ASN A 99 -0.36 -3.68 -9.97
CA ASN A 99 0.89 -4.41 -10.06
C ASN A 99 1.89 -3.70 -10.98
N ASP A 100 1.45 -3.28 -12.17
CA ASP A 100 2.29 -2.54 -13.12
C ASP A 100 2.75 -1.19 -12.55
N PHE A 101 1.89 -0.50 -11.80
CA PHE A 101 2.27 0.72 -11.10
C PHE A 101 3.37 0.46 -10.07
N LEU A 102 3.16 -0.50 -9.17
CA LEU A 102 4.11 -0.82 -8.10
C LEU A 102 5.43 -1.37 -8.64
N LYS A 103 5.40 -2.20 -9.68
CA LYS A 103 6.60 -2.71 -10.36
C LYS A 103 7.38 -1.58 -11.03
N ARG A 104 6.72 -0.60 -11.65
CA ARG A 104 7.40 0.60 -12.19
C ARG A 104 8.06 1.43 -11.10
N VAL A 105 7.40 1.61 -9.95
CA VAL A 105 8.00 2.30 -8.79
C VAL A 105 9.23 1.53 -8.29
N ALA A 106 9.15 0.21 -8.15
CA ALA A 106 10.27 -0.63 -7.74
C ALA A 106 11.48 -0.46 -8.68
N LYS A 107 11.26 -0.57 -9.99
CA LYS A 107 12.29 -0.39 -11.01
C LYS A 107 12.91 1.00 -10.99
N HIS A 108 12.12 2.05 -10.79
CA HIS A 108 12.61 3.42 -10.68
C HIS A 108 13.55 3.64 -9.49
N HIS A 109 13.35 2.89 -8.40
CA HIS A 109 14.18 2.90 -7.21
C HIS A 109 15.32 1.88 -7.23
N GLY A 110 15.59 1.27 -8.40
CA GLY A 110 16.68 0.31 -8.59
C GLY A 110 16.46 -1.03 -7.88
N LEU A 111 15.22 -1.39 -7.59
CA LEU A 111 14.87 -2.68 -7.01
C LEU A 111 14.71 -3.71 -8.12
N GLU A 112 15.30 -4.89 -7.92
CA GLU A 112 15.25 -5.99 -8.88
C GLU A 112 13.85 -6.64 -8.93
N ASP A 113 13.48 -7.17 -10.10
CA ASP A 113 12.22 -7.88 -10.30
C ASP A 113 12.08 -9.05 -9.32
N ILE A 114 13.18 -9.77 -9.06
CA ILE A 114 13.22 -10.89 -8.10
C ILE A 114 12.84 -10.42 -6.68
N TRP A 115 13.34 -9.25 -6.26
CA TRP A 115 12.99 -8.70 -4.94
C TRP A 115 11.49 -8.37 -4.86
N TYR A 116 10.93 -7.82 -5.93
CA TYR A 116 9.51 -7.47 -6.01
C TYR A 116 8.62 -8.73 -5.94
N GLU A 117 8.96 -9.76 -6.72
CA GLU A 117 8.25 -11.05 -6.73
C GLU A 117 8.33 -11.75 -5.36
N GLN A 118 9.51 -11.80 -4.75
CA GLN A 118 9.69 -12.33 -3.39
C GLN A 118 8.90 -11.53 -2.35
N THR A 119 8.75 -10.22 -2.55
CA THR A 119 7.95 -9.37 -1.65
C THR A 119 6.47 -9.71 -1.74
N ILE A 120 5.95 -9.93 -2.95
CA ILE A 120 4.56 -10.39 -3.15
C ILE A 120 4.39 -11.75 -2.46
N GLN A 121 5.25 -12.72 -2.77
CA GLN A 121 5.18 -14.07 -2.21
C GLN A 121 5.21 -14.05 -0.67
N SER A 122 6.14 -13.29 -0.08
CA SER A 122 6.23 -13.15 1.38
C SER A 122 4.96 -12.58 2.01
N ILE A 123 4.30 -11.61 1.36
CA ILE A 123 3.06 -11.02 1.87
C ILE A 123 1.90 -12.00 1.73
N THR A 124 1.80 -12.71 0.60
CA THR A 124 0.74 -13.72 0.40
C THR A 124 0.90 -14.89 1.37
N ASP A 125 2.13 -15.31 1.67
CA ASP A 125 2.41 -16.37 2.64
C ASP A 125 2.06 -15.92 4.08
N GLU A 126 2.35 -14.67 4.44
CA GLU A 126 1.91 -14.06 5.71
C GLU A 126 0.37 -14.11 5.83
N MET A 127 -0.35 -13.75 4.77
CA MET A 127 -1.82 -13.78 4.74
C MET A 127 -2.37 -15.21 4.81
N ALA A 128 -1.81 -16.14 4.03
CA ALA A 128 -2.21 -17.54 4.03
C ALA A 128 -2.00 -18.19 5.41
N SER A 129 -0.86 -17.90 6.05
CA SER A 129 -0.57 -18.39 7.40
C SER A 129 -1.61 -17.91 8.41
N SER A 130 -2.05 -16.64 8.32
CA SER A 130 -3.11 -16.09 9.17
C SER A 130 -4.45 -16.82 8.95
N LEU A 131 -4.78 -17.19 7.71
CA LEU A 131 -6.00 -17.93 7.38
C LEU A 131 -5.94 -19.36 7.92
N ILE A 132 -4.81 -20.05 7.74
CA ILE A 132 -4.57 -21.41 8.28
C ILE A 132 -4.78 -21.41 9.79
N SER A 133 -4.24 -20.42 10.52
CA SER A 133 -4.42 -20.30 11.98
C SER A 133 -5.83 -19.93 12.43
N SER A 134 -6.78 -19.73 11.51
CA SER A 134 -8.16 -19.34 11.80
C SER A 134 -9.18 -20.38 11.31
N LEU A 135 -8.72 -21.57 10.91
CA LEU A 135 -9.58 -22.63 10.42
C LEU A 135 -10.49 -23.16 11.53
N GLU A 136 -11.79 -23.01 11.38
CA GLU A 136 -12.77 -23.45 12.39
C GLU A 136 -12.82 -24.98 12.55
N ALA A 137 -12.32 -25.73 11.57
CA ALA A 137 -12.20 -27.19 11.64
C ALA A 137 -11.35 -27.65 12.83
N GLU A 138 -10.44 -26.81 13.34
CA GLU A 138 -9.67 -27.08 14.56
C GLU A 138 -10.54 -27.18 15.83
N ASN A 139 -11.77 -26.65 15.80
CA ASN A 139 -12.71 -26.68 16.93
C ASN A 139 -13.72 -27.83 16.85
N LEU A 140 -13.65 -28.68 15.82
CA LEU A 140 -14.55 -29.82 15.66
C LEU A 140 -14.03 -31.00 16.48
N ASP A 141 -14.91 -31.60 17.29
CA ASP A 141 -14.63 -32.80 18.08
C ASP A 141 -15.01 -34.05 17.25
N TYR A 142 -14.08 -34.99 17.10
CA TYR A 142 -14.23 -36.21 16.28
C TYR A 142 -13.81 -37.48 17.02
#